data_AF-A0A8H8RWK9-F1
#
_entry.id   AF-A0A8H8RWK9-F1
#
_cell.length_a   1.000
_cell.length_b   1.000
_cell.length_c   1.000
_cell.angle_alpha   90.00
_cell.angle_beta   90.00
_cell.angle_gamma   90.00
#
_symmetry.space_group_name_H-M   'P 1'
#
loop_
_entity.id
_entity.type
_entity.pdbx_description
1 polymer ?
#
loop_
_entity_poly.entity_id
_entity_poly.type
_entity_poly.pdbx_seq_one_letter_code
_entity_poly.pdbx_strand_id
1 'polypeptide(L)'
;MDSVPRPQRQPPLISKTYSSVEVRHPLESSLIEDLPSCQQISSIFNISHGDISRQPAFAFGFDIDGVLMRSTKPIPEAIETLSYLYKNNIPFILLTNGGGKHENTRVMELSMQLGVPITEGNLVQSHTPFKQLVQDPDRPDSWMNKTILVTGGDADTCRHIAMDYGFKRVVTPGDILVAYPSIWPYHQLNVFSDYHHSTSQRLPKPIDLMNSFKTLKIDAIFVFNNPRDWALDSQVILDLLMSRKGLLGIVSEKNGNSSFPNNGWQQDEQPKLFFSNSDLVWARPHITYRDWHKAGIWNAKTDGAVLERIVFGKPRAATFEYAERALNKHRAQMFRGSGHIGGKD
;
A
#
# COMPACT_ATOMS: atom_id res chain seq x y z
N MET A 1 -27.14 -56.46 40.54
CA MET A 1 -26.24 -55.63 41.36
C MET A 1 -25.42 -54.79 40.41
N ASP A 2 -25.88 -53.56 40.27
CA ASP A 2 -25.39 -52.53 39.35
C ASP A 2 -24.02 -52.01 39.74
N SER A 3 -23.22 -51.63 38.73
CA SER A 3 -22.14 -50.67 38.90
C SER A 3 -22.17 -49.67 37.75
N VAL A 4 -22.98 -48.62 37.94
CA VAL A 4 -23.01 -47.41 37.11
C VAL A 4 -21.66 -46.68 37.23
N PRO A 5 -20.98 -46.31 36.14
CA PRO A 5 -19.81 -45.44 36.21
C PRO A 5 -20.24 -44.00 36.54
N ARG A 6 -19.59 -43.38 37.52
CA ARG A 6 -19.83 -41.98 37.92
C ARG A 6 -19.48 -41.00 36.79
N PRO A 7 -20.22 -39.89 36.62
CA PRO A 7 -19.84 -38.84 35.69
C PRO A 7 -18.57 -38.13 36.18
N GLN A 8 -17.60 -37.95 35.27
CA GLN A 8 -16.43 -37.11 35.50
C GLN A 8 -16.90 -35.66 35.68
N ARG A 9 -16.46 -35.01 36.76
CA ARG A 9 -16.70 -33.58 37.02
C ARG A 9 -15.99 -32.76 35.94
N GLN A 10 -16.74 -32.01 35.14
CA GLN A 10 -16.19 -30.92 34.34
C GLN A 10 -15.56 -29.87 35.28
N PRO A 11 -14.35 -29.37 35.00
CA PRO A 11 -13.80 -28.24 35.73
C PRO A 11 -14.66 -26.99 35.43
N PRO A 12 -14.81 -26.06 36.40
CA PRO A 12 -15.66 -24.89 36.22
C PRO A 12 -15.16 -24.02 35.07
N LEU A 13 -16.08 -23.60 34.19
CA LEU A 13 -15.88 -22.54 33.22
C LEU A 13 -15.52 -21.25 33.99
N ILE A 14 -14.24 -20.88 33.94
CA ILE A 14 -13.81 -19.55 34.36
C ILE A 14 -14.35 -18.57 33.31
N SER A 15 -15.47 -17.92 33.61
CA SER A 15 -15.95 -16.77 32.86
C SER A 15 -14.97 -15.61 33.10
N LYS A 16 -13.92 -15.52 32.28
CA LYS A 16 -13.18 -14.26 32.16
C LYS A 16 -14.09 -13.30 31.41
N THR A 17 -14.76 -12.44 32.16
CA THR A 17 -15.31 -11.19 31.65
C THR A 17 -14.16 -10.43 31.02
N TYR A 18 -14.10 -10.40 29.68
CA TYR A 18 -13.26 -9.47 28.97
C TYR A 18 -13.82 -8.08 29.26
N SER A 19 -13.12 -7.37 30.15
CA SER A 19 -13.29 -5.93 30.29
C SER A 19 -12.99 -5.35 28.91
N SER A 20 -13.97 -4.66 28.35
CA SER A 20 -13.85 -3.88 27.13
C SER A 20 -12.60 -3.01 27.23
N VAL A 21 -11.57 -3.37 26.47
CA VAL A 21 -10.44 -2.48 26.23
C VAL A 21 -11.01 -1.33 25.41
N GLU A 22 -11.14 -0.15 26.03
CA GLU A 22 -11.37 1.09 25.30
C GLU A 22 -10.27 1.23 24.25
N VAL A 23 -10.63 0.99 22.99
CA VAL A 23 -9.82 1.36 21.85
C VAL A 23 -9.82 2.88 21.81
N ARG A 24 -8.80 3.50 22.40
CA ARG A 24 -8.56 4.93 22.20
C ARG A 24 -8.21 5.13 20.73
N HIS A 25 -9.16 5.69 19.98
CA HIS A 25 -8.91 6.24 18.65
C HIS A 25 -7.72 7.19 18.70
N PRO A 26 -6.72 7.08 17.81
CA PRO A 26 -5.76 8.15 17.61
C PRO A 26 -6.51 9.36 17.03
N LEU A 27 -6.35 10.49 17.71
CA LEU A 27 -6.75 11.82 17.25
C LEU A 27 -6.00 12.14 15.95
N GLU A 28 -6.62 12.01 14.77
CA GLU A 28 -5.90 12.26 13.51
C GLU A 28 -6.61 13.14 12.47
N SER A 29 -7.71 13.82 12.78
CA SER A 29 -8.27 14.82 11.85
C SER A 29 -7.82 16.26 12.12
N SER A 30 -7.48 16.62 13.37
CA SER A 30 -7.14 18.00 13.75
C SER A 30 -5.64 18.34 13.69
N LEU A 31 -4.77 17.38 13.37
CA LEU A 31 -3.31 17.57 13.30
C LEU A 31 -2.79 17.76 11.87
N ILE A 32 -3.63 17.58 10.85
CA ILE A 32 -3.24 17.67 9.43
C ILE A 32 -3.17 19.14 8.96
N GLU A 33 -3.89 20.06 9.61
CA GLU A 33 -3.92 21.47 9.20
C GLU A 33 -2.73 22.31 9.72
N ASP A 34 -1.94 21.79 10.67
CA ASP A 34 -0.80 22.48 11.29
C ASP A 34 0.57 21.86 10.93
N LEU A 35 0.70 21.24 9.76
CA LEU A 35 1.95 20.57 9.36
C LEU A 35 2.98 21.58 8.85
N PRO A 36 4.19 21.69 9.46
CA PRO A 36 5.23 22.59 8.99
C PRO A 36 5.70 22.27 7.57
N SER A 37 5.78 23.30 6.73
CA SER A 37 6.38 23.27 5.39
C SER A 37 7.84 22.81 5.41
N CYS A 38 8.37 22.35 4.27
CA CYS A 38 9.79 21.98 4.14
C CYS A 38 10.75 23.10 4.57
N GLN A 39 10.37 24.37 4.40
CA GLN A 39 11.13 25.52 4.88
C GLN A 39 11.12 25.60 6.41
N GLN A 40 9.97 25.38 7.05
CA GLN A 40 9.88 25.28 8.52
C GLN A 40 10.69 24.08 9.04
N ILE A 41 10.63 22.93 8.38
CA ILE A 41 11.45 21.76 8.72
C ILE A 41 12.95 22.07 8.60
N SER A 42 13.38 22.75 7.55
CA SER A 42 14.80 23.17 7.42
C SER A 42 15.24 24.16 8.52
N SER A 43 14.35 25.06 8.95
CA SER A 43 14.61 25.98 10.05
C SER A 43 14.67 25.28 11.41
N ILE A 44 13.94 24.18 11.59
CA ILE A 44 13.96 23.36 12.81
C ILE A 44 15.35 22.72 13.02
N PHE A 45 16.04 22.35 11.95
CA PHE A 45 17.29 21.60 12.06
C PHE A 45 18.56 22.46 12.12
N ASN A 46 18.49 23.80 12.02
CA ASN A 46 19.64 24.72 12.08
C ASN A 46 20.85 24.27 11.22
N ILE A 47 20.60 23.63 10.08
CA ILE A 47 21.67 23.12 9.20
C ILE A 47 22.01 24.21 8.18
N SER A 48 23.22 24.77 8.26
CA SER A 48 23.75 25.63 7.22
C SER A 48 23.98 24.83 5.93
N HIS A 49 23.52 25.37 4.80
CA HIS A 49 23.81 24.78 3.49
C HIS A 49 25.27 25.07 3.15
N GLY A 50 25.98 24.06 2.62
CA GLY A 50 27.33 24.23 2.09
C GLY A 50 27.35 25.13 0.87
N ASP A 51 28.54 25.48 0.40
CA ASP A 51 28.71 26.31 -0.80
C ASP A 51 27.98 25.69 -2.01
N ILE A 52 27.05 26.45 -2.58
CA ILE A 52 26.18 26.03 -3.69
C ILE A 52 26.94 26.11 -5.03
N SER A 53 28.18 26.64 -5.04
CA SER A 53 29.00 26.86 -6.23
C SER A 53 29.43 25.58 -6.97
N ARG A 54 29.39 24.42 -6.32
CA ARG A 54 29.73 23.12 -6.94
C ARG A 54 28.60 22.10 -6.79
N GLN A 55 27.90 21.86 -7.88
CA GLN A 55 26.92 20.78 -7.98
C GLN A 55 27.63 19.41 -8.02
N PRO A 56 27.39 18.50 -7.08
CA PRO A 56 27.98 17.16 -7.10
C PRO A 56 27.58 16.39 -8.38
N ALA A 57 28.54 15.68 -8.99
CA ALA A 57 28.30 14.86 -10.18
C ALA A 57 27.60 13.53 -9.86
N PHE A 58 27.43 13.21 -8.57
CA PHE A 58 26.87 11.96 -8.08
C PHE A 58 25.72 12.21 -7.11
N ALA A 59 24.97 11.16 -6.81
CA ALA A 59 23.86 11.16 -5.87
C ALA A 59 23.70 9.76 -5.24
N PHE A 60 22.95 9.68 -4.14
CA PHE A 60 22.71 8.41 -3.43
C PHE A 60 21.24 8.00 -3.45
N GLY A 61 20.99 6.69 -3.54
CA GLY A 61 19.69 6.09 -3.27
C GLY A 61 19.78 5.20 -2.05
N PHE A 62 18.98 5.47 -1.02
CA PHE A 62 18.99 4.70 0.23
C PHE A 62 17.71 3.88 0.37
N ASP A 63 17.87 2.60 0.74
CA ASP A 63 16.77 1.89 1.39
C ASP A 63 16.51 2.49 2.78
N ILE A 64 15.35 2.20 3.36
CA ILE A 64 14.98 2.65 4.71
C ILE A 64 15.13 1.51 5.69
N ASP A 65 14.36 0.44 5.52
CA ASP A 65 14.30 -0.67 6.48
C ASP A 65 15.58 -1.50 6.44
N GLY A 66 16.30 -1.55 7.55
CA GLY A 66 17.60 -2.22 7.68
C GLY A 66 18.81 -1.39 7.26
N VAL A 67 18.61 -0.20 6.67
CA VAL A 67 19.69 0.70 6.21
C VAL A 67 19.71 2.02 6.98
N LEU A 68 18.58 2.73 7.03
CA LEU A 68 18.45 3.98 7.79
C LEU A 68 17.73 3.75 9.12
N MET A 69 16.83 2.77 9.15
CA MET A 69 15.94 2.47 10.27
C MET A 69 16.00 0.99 10.63
N ARG A 70 15.91 0.67 11.92
CA ARG A 70 15.56 -0.67 12.41
C ARG A 70 14.18 -0.59 13.06
N SER A 71 13.16 -1.07 12.34
CA SER A 71 11.76 -0.86 12.72
C SER A 71 11.46 0.65 12.81
N THR A 72 11.17 1.17 14.01
CA THR A 72 10.87 2.60 14.24
C THR A 72 12.06 3.41 14.73
N LYS A 73 13.23 2.78 14.96
CA LYS A 73 14.40 3.46 15.51
C LYS A 73 15.42 3.78 14.40
N PRO A 74 15.92 5.03 14.30
CA PRO A 74 16.99 5.35 13.37
C PRO A 74 18.28 4.64 13.77
N ILE A 75 19.05 4.24 12.77
CA ILE A 75 20.44 3.79 12.97
C ILE A 75 21.28 5.05 13.19
N PRO A 76 22.09 5.16 14.27
CA PRO A 76 22.82 6.39 14.59
C PRO A 76 23.66 6.93 13.42
N GLU A 77 24.38 6.05 12.72
CA GLU A 77 25.24 6.39 11.58
C GLU A 77 24.44 6.89 10.36
N ALA A 78 23.15 6.55 10.26
CA ALA A 78 22.27 7.06 9.22
C ALA A 78 22.01 8.56 9.38
N ILE A 79 21.83 9.03 10.62
CA ILE A 79 21.64 10.44 10.94
C ILE A 79 22.90 11.22 10.55
N GLU A 80 24.08 10.72 10.92
CA GLU A 80 25.36 11.34 10.59
C GLU A 80 25.58 11.40 9.07
N THR A 81 25.31 10.29 8.38
CA THR A 81 25.45 10.19 6.92
C THR A 81 24.54 11.18 6.20
N LEU A 82 23.25 11.19 6.52
CA LEU A 82 22.30 12.06 5.84
C LEU A 82 22.55 13.54 6.17
N SER A 83 22.95 13.85 7.41
CA SER A 83 23.37 15.20 7.80
C SER A 83 24.58 15.67 7.00
N TYR A 84 25.55 14.79 6.76
CA TYR A 84 26.72 15.08 5.91
C TYR A 84 26.30 15.36 4.47
N LEU A 85 25.45 14.53 3.87
CA LEU A 85 24.98 14.74 2.50
C LEU A 85 24.22 16.06 2.37
N TYR A 86 23.35 16.36 3.33
CA TYR A 86 22.59 17.61 3.36
C TYR A 86 23.51 18.84 3.47
N LYS A 87 24.46 18.84 4.42
CA LYS A 87 25.43 19.93 4.60
C LYS A 87 26.29 20.18 3.35
N ASN A 88 26.57 19.14 2.56
CA ASN A 88 27.39 19.25 1.35
C ASN A 88 26.56 19.37 0.06
N ASN A 89 25.26 19.62 0.15
CA ASN A 89 24.34 19.68 -0.99
C ASN A 89 24.42 18.45 -1.92
N ILE A 90 24.72 17.27 -1.37
CA ILE A 90 24.79 16.02 -2.13
C ILE A 90 23.38 15.45 -2.27
N PRO A 91 22.83 15.33 -3.50
CA PRO A 91 21.48 14.83 -3.68
C PRO A 91 21.34 13.38 -3.22
N PHE A 92 20.22 13.07 -2.57
CA PHE A 92 19.85 11.70 -2.26
C PHE A 92 18.35 11.48 -2.40
N ILE A 93 17.96 10.21 -2.54
CA ILE A 93 16.57 9.76 -2.54
C ILE A 93 16.40 8.57 -1.60
N LEU A 94 15.28 8.53 -0.90
CA LEU A 94 14.86 7.38 -0.09
C LEU A 94 13.93 6.49 -0.94
N LEU A 95 14.32 5.24 -1.16
CA LEU A 95 13.61 4.27 -1.99
C LEU A 95 13.29 3.01 -1.18
N THR A 96 12.02 2.87 -0.76
CA THR A 96 11.56 1.76 0.09
C THR A 96 10.45 0.94 -0.56
N ASN A 97 10.46 -0.37 -0.29
CA ASN A 97 9.34 -1.27 -0.57
C ASN A 97 8.28 -1.28 0.55
N GLY A 98 8.54 -0.56 1.65
CA GLY A 98 7.55 -0.21 2.65
C GLY A 98 6.50 0.76 2.11
N GLY A 99 5.39 0.91 2.85
CA GLY A 99 4.29 1.77 2.45
C GLY A 99 3.09 1.71 3.38
N GLY A 100 1.96 2.23 2.89
CA GLY A 100 0.67 2.26 3.60
C GLY A 100 0.45 3.47 4.49
N LYS A 101 1.25 4.52 4.31
CA LYS A 101 1.03 5.87 4.86
C LYS A 101 1.13 6.87 3.71
N HIS A 102 0.41 7.98 3.83
CA HIS A 102 0.58 9.10 2.89
C HIS A 102 2.02 9.61 2.94
N GLU A 103 2.52 10.08 1.79
CA GLU A 103 3.89 10.58 1.71
C GLU A 103 4.09 11.77 2.64
N ASN A 104 3.14 12.71 2.75
CA ASN A 104 3.20 13.85 3.67
C ASN A 104 3.46 13.45 5.13
N THR A 105 2.72 12.47 5.67
CA THR A 105 2.94 11.94 7.01
C THR A 105 4.30 11.27 7.10
N ARG A 106 4.68 10.49 6.09
CA ARG A 106 5.90 9.69 6.11
C ARG A 106 7.16 10.56 6.03
N VAL A 107 7.17 11.62 5.23
CA VAL A 107 8.31 12.53 5.13
C VAL A 107 8.54 13.28 6.43
N MET A 108 7.47 13.63 7.17
CA MET A 108 7.60 14.30 8.46
C MET A 108 8.17 13.37 9.53
N GLU A 109 7.65 12.15 9.64
CA GLU A 109 8.20 11.12 10.53
C GLU A 109 9.68 10.89 10.27
N LEU A 110 10.05 10.67 9.00
CA LEU A 110 11.43 10.43 8.61
C LEU A 110 12.31 11.64 8.86
N SER A 111 11.81 12.85 8.63
CA SER A 111 12.57 14.08 8.90
C SER A 111 12.92 14.19 10.39
N MET A 112 11.94 13.96 11.27
CA MET A 112 12.16 13.99 12.72
C MET A 112 13.09 12.87 13.18
N GLN A 113 12.94 11.66 12.64
CA GLN A 113 13.74 10.50 13.02
C GLN A 113 15.19 10.59 12.53
N LEU A 114 15.42 11.14 11.33
CA LEU A 114 16.72 11.18 10.68
C LEU A 114 17.46 12.51 10.85
N GLY A 115 16.81 13.52 11.44
CA GLY A 115 17.42 14.81 11.74
C GLY A 115 17.72 15.68 10.52
N VAL A 116 17.12 15.38 9.36
CA VAL A 116 17.29 16.14 8.12
C VAL A 116 15.95 16.32 7.41
N PRO A 117 15.75 17.41 6.63
CA PRO A 117 14.54 17.58 5.84
C PRO A 117 14.38 16.49 4.76
N ILE A 118 13.29 15.73 4.85
CA ILE A 118 12.80 14.81 3.83
C ILE A 118 11.53 15.42 3.21
N THR A 119 11.36 15.25 1.91
CA THR A 119 10.28 15.83 1.11
C THR A 119 9.64 14.75 0.23
N GLU A 120 8.44 14.99 -0.29
CA GLU A 120 7.85 14.05 -1.26
C GLU A 120 8.67 13.94 -2.55
N GLY A 121 9.52 14.92 -2.84
CA GLY A 121 10.41 14.91 -4.00
C GLY A 121 11.58 13.92 -3.88
N ASN A 122 11.99 13.57 -2.65
CA ASN A 122 13.08 12.65 -2.38
C ASN A 122 12.68 11.42 -1.54
N LEU A 123 11.39 11.08 -1.51
CA LEU A 123 10.86 9.84 -0.97
C LEU A 123 10.05 9.09 -2.02
N VAL A 124 10.36 7.81 -2.22
CA VAL A 124 9.60 6.86 -3.03
C VAL A 124 9.27 5.64 -2.17
N GLN A 125 8.01 5.57 -1.74
CA GLN A 125 7.38 4.38 -1.16
C GLN A 125 6.94 3.41 -2.26
N SER A 126 6.72 2.15 -1.89
CA SER A 126 6.26 1.06 -2.79
C SER A 126 5.12 1.45 -3.73
N HIS A 127 4.10 2.15 -3.22
CA HIS A 127 2.92 2.54 -3.98
C HIS A 127 3.08 3.84 -4.78
N THR A 128 4.08 4.68 -4.47
CA THR A 128 4.30 5.99 -5.14
C THR A 128 4.30 5.90 -6.67
N PRO A 129 4.93 4.87 -7.29
CA PRO A 129 4.89 4.71 -8.75
C PRO A 129 3.49 4.62 -9.36
N PHE A 130 2.46 4.24 -8.59
CA PHE A 130 1.08 4.23 -9.08
C PHE A 130 0.57 5.62 -9.48
N LYS A 131 1.19 6.72 -9.01
CA LYS A 131 0.89 8.08 -9.52
C LYS A 131 0.97 8.14 -11.05
N GLN A 132 1.91 7.42 -11.68
CA GLN A 132 2.08 7.41 -13.14
C GLN A 132 0.93 6.73 -13.89
N LEU A 133 0.15 5.89 -13.23
CA LEU A 133 -0.97 5.16 -13.82
C LEU A 133 -2.24 6.02 -13.96
N VAL A 134 -2.19 7.26 -13.46
CA VAL A 134 -3.31 8.20 -13.41
C VAL A 134 -2.90 9.62 -13.83
N GLN A 135 -1.71 9.83 -14.40
CA GLN A 135 -1.19 11.17 -14.73
C GLN A 135 -1.93 11.86 -15.88
N ASP A 136 -2.42 11.08 -16.85
CA ASP A 136 -3.11 11.59 -18.03
C ASP A 136 -4.43 10.80 -18.19
N PRO A 137 -5.61 11.45 -18.10
CA PRO A 137 -6.89 10.78 -18.25
C PRO A 137 -7.15 10.27 -19.66
N ASP A 138 -6.55 10.88 -20.68
CA ASP A 138 -6.81 10.61 -22.09
C ASP A 138 -5.92 9.48 -22.64
N ARG A 139 -4.90 9.08 -21.86
CA ARG A 139 -4.10 7.90 -22.16
C ARG A 139 -4.95 6.63 -22.12
N PRO A 140 -4.86 5.76 -23.15
CA PRO A 140 -5.66 4.54 -23.22
C PRO A 140 -5.37 3.54 -22.10
N ASP A 141 -4.19 3.63 -21.49
CA ASP A 141 -3.75 2.81 -20.36
C ASP A 141 -3.98 3.47 -18.98
N SER A 142 -4.68 4.61 -18.94
CA SER A 142 -4.99 5.32 -17.71
C SER A 142 -6.03 4.61 -16.86
N TRP A 143 -5.77 4.54 -15.54
CA TRP A 143 -6.66 3.95 -14.56
C TRP A 143 -7.50 4.99 -13.79
N MET A 144 -7.32 6.28 -14.09
CA MET A 144 -7.96 7.38 -13.36
C MET A 144 -9.47 7.20 -13.25
N ASN A 145 -10.10 6.92 -14.39
CA ASN A 145 -11.55 6.79 -14.54
C ASN A 145 -12.02 5.33 -14.52
N LYS A 146 -11.25 4.39 -13.96
CA LYS A 146 -11.63 2.98 -13.79
C LYS A 146 -12.06 2.71 -12.35
N THR A 147 -12.89 1.70 -12.13
CA THR A 147 -13.25 1.27 -10.76
C THR A 147 -12.19 0.29 -10.28
N ILE A 148 -11.46 0.63 -9.23
CA ILE A 148 -10.37 -0.21 -8.72
C ILE A 148 -10.70 -0.76 -7.33
N LEU A 149 -10.23 -1.97 -7.05
CA LEU A 149 -10.14 -2.50 -5.69
C LEU A 149 -8.77 -2.14 -5.12
N VAL A 150 -8.73 -1.48 -3.96
CA VAL A 150 -7.49 -1.20 -3.24
C VAL A 150 -7.43 -2.03 -1.97
N THR A 151 -6.29 -2.66 -1.73
CA THR A 151 -6.00 -3.45 -0.53
C THR A 151 -4.71 -3.00 0.13
N GLY A 152 -4.62 -3.22 1.44
CA GLY A 152 -3.46 -2.86 2.25
C GLY A 152 -3.66 -1.61 3.10
N GLY A 153 -2.70 -1.39 4.00
CA GLY A 153 -2.67 -0.22 4.86
C GLY A 153 -3.42 -0.45 6.17
N ASP A 154 -3.54 0.62 6.93
CA ASP A 154 -4.39 0.67 8.12
C ASP A 154 -5.68 1.40 7.79
N ALA A 155 -6.81 0.93 8.32
CA ALA A 155 -8.14 1.42 8.00
C ALA A 155 -8.35 1.56 6.47
N ASP A 156 -8.85 2.71 6.03
CA ASP A 156 -8.99 3.10 4.62
C ASP A 156 -7.89 4.05 4.15
N THR A 157 -6.73 4.10 4.84
CA THR A 157 -5.60 4.97 4.46
C THR A 157 -5.20 4.76 2.99
N CYS A 158 -5.10 3.50 2.53
CA CYS A 158 -4.74 3.25 1.13
C CYS A 158 -5.81 3.70 0.12
N ARG A 159 -7.08 3.79 0.52
CA ARG A 159 -8.13 4.42 -0.32
C ARG A 159 -7.81 5.88 -0.53
N HIS A 160 -7.56 6.61 0.55
CA HIS A 160 -7.24 8.03 0.51
C HIS A 160 -5.98 8.31 -0.30
N ILE A 161 -4.91 7.53 -0.10
CA ILE A 161 -3.68 7.64 -0.92
C ILE A 161 -4.00 7.45 -2.40
N ALA A 162 -4.81 6.44 -2.76
CA ALA A 162 -5.19 6.23 -4.15
C ALA A 162 -6.01 7.41 -4.72
N MET A 163 -6.96 7.94 -3.94
CA MET A 163 -7.75 9.10 -4.35
C MET A 163 -6.87 10.33 -4.57
N ASP A 164 -5.92 10.60 -3.66
CA ASP A 164 -4.95 11.70 -3.77
C ASP A 164 -4.05 11.56 -5.00
N TYR A 165 -3.71 10.34 -5.39
CA TYR A 165 -2.94 10.10 -6.61
C TYR A 165 -3.76 10.44 -7.86
N GLY A 166 -5.09 10.33 -7.79
CA GLY A 166 -6.01 10.68 -8.86
C GLY A 166 -7.05 9.62 -9.20
N PHE A 167 -7.01 8.43 -8.58
CA PHE A 167 -8.01 7.38 -8.83
C PHE A 167 -9.41 7.85 -8.38
N LYS A 168 -10.38 7.86 -9.28
CA LYS A 168 -11.70 8.46 -9.01
C LYS A 168 -12.70 7.51 -8.35
N ARG A 169 -12.54 6.20 -8.54
CA ARG A 169 -13.47 5.20 -8.02
C ARG A 169 -12.71 4.08 -7.37
N VAL A 170 -12.57 4.18 -6.05
CA VAL A 170 -11.81 3.24 -5.23
C VAL A 170 -12.78 2.49 -4.33
N VAL A 171 -12.71 1.16 -4.39
CA VAL A 171 -13.47 0.22 -3.55
C VAL A 171 -12.46 -0.53 -2.67
N THR A 172 -12.84 -0.84 -1.43
CA THR A 172 -12.04 -1.73 -0.55
C THR A 172 -12.78 -3.04 -0.29
N PRO A 173 -12.08 -4.09 0.19
CA PRO A 173 -12.72 -5.32 0.65
C PRO A 173 -13.76 -5.07 1.76
N GLY A 174 -13.53 -4.08 2.63
CA GLY A 174 -14.48 -3.67 3.67
C GLY A 174 -15.81 -3.16 3.09
N ASP A 175 -15.78 -2.36 2.02
CA ASP A 175 -17.01 -1.89 1.34
C ASP A 175 -17.84 -3.06 0.83
N ILE A 176 -17.17 -4.05 0.25
CA ILE A 176 -17.78 -5.24 -0.32
C ILE A 176 -18.37 -6.11 0.79
N LEU A 177 -17.62 -6.33 1.87
CA LEU A 177 -18.08 -7.12 3.02
C LEU A 177 -19.33 -6.51 3.64
N VAL A 178 -19.36 -5.19 3.85
CA VAL A 178 -20.51 -4.50 4.45
C VAL A 178 -21.73 -4.54 3.53
N ALA A 179 -21.54 -4.38 2.21
CA ALA A 179 -22.63 -4.40 1.25
C ALA A 179 -23.13 -5.82 0.91
N TYR A 180 -22.28 -6.83 1.00
CA TYR A 180 -22.58 -8.22 0.66
C TYR A 180 -21.88 -9.21 1.61
N PRO A 181 -22.36 -9.33 2.87
CA PRO A 181 -21.66 -10.09 3.92
C PRO A 181 -21.43 -11.57 3.61
N SER A 182 -22.30 -12.17 2.79
CA SER A 182 -22.19 -13.58 2.39
C SER A 182 -20.95 -13.89 1.55
N ILE A 183 -20.23 -12.88 1.03
CA ILE A 183 -18.93 -13.09 0.39
C ILE A 183 -17.90 -13.72 1.32
N TRP A 184 -18.05 -13.47 2.63
CA TRP A 184 -17.20 -14.06 3.64
C TRP A 184 -18.05 -14.91 4.59
N PRO A 185 -17.96 -16.26 4.52
CA PRO A 185 -18.79 -17.16 5.30
C PRO A 185 -18.70 -16.93 6.82
N TYR A 186 -17.58 -16.38 7.29
CA TYR A 186 -17.32 -16.11 8.70
C TYR A 186 -17.53 -14.65 9.10
N HIS A 187 -18.26 -13.86 8.30
CA HIS A 187 -18.50 -12.43 8.57
C HIS A 187 -19.07 -12.16 9.98
N GLN A 188 -19.95 -13.03 10.50
CA GLN A 188 -20.53 -12.90 11.85
C GLN A 188 -19.52 -13.08 12.98
N LEU A 189 -18.42 -13.78 12.72
CA LEU A 189 -17.32 -14.03 13.65
C LEU A 189 -16.07 -13.21 13.27
N ASN A 190 -16.19 -12.30 12.30
CA ASN A 190 -15.05 -11.54 11.85
C ASN A 190 -14.67 -10.54 12.95
N VAL A 191 -13.51 -10.77 13.58
CA VAL A 191 -12.93 -9.88 14.58
C VAL A 191 -12.63 -8.48 14.01
N PHE A 192 -12.61 -8.32 12.69
CA PHE A 192 -12.47 -7.05 11.99
C PHE A 192 -13.81 -6.41 11.58
N SER A 193 -14.97 -6.92 12.04
CA SER A 193 -16.28 -6.38 11.66
C SER A 193 -16.40 -4.87 11.94
N ASP A 194 -16.13 -4.43 13.18
CA ASP A 194 -16.19 -3.01 13.54
C ASP A 194 -15.16 -2.16 12.78
N TYR A 195 -13.99 -2.74 12.51
CA TYR A 195 -12.93 -2.12 11.72
C TYR A 195 -13.39 -1.84 10.28
N HIS A 196 -14.08 -2.80 9.64
CA HIS A 196 -14.61 -2.62 8.29
C HIS A 196 -15.84 -1.69 8.29
N HIS A 197 -16.74 -1.80 9.26
CA HIS A 197 -17.92 -0.93 9.34
C HIS A 197 -17.54 0.55 9.51
N SER A 198 -16.54 0.85 10.35
CA SER A 198 -16.11 2.23 10.62
C SER A 198 -15.43 2.93 9.44
N THR A 199 -14.96 2.17 8.45
CA THR A 199 -14.16 2.68 7.31
C THR A 199 -14.80 2.40 5.95
N SER A 200 -15.90 1.63 5.93
CA SER A 200 -16.61 1.29 4.71
C SER A 200 -17.34 2.49 4.10
N GLN A 201 -17.37 2.51 2.77
CA GLN A 201 -18.13 3.45 1.97
C GLN A 201 -19.14 2.71 1.09
N ARG A 202 -20.19 3.42 0.67
CA ARG A 202 -21.20 2.85 -0.23
C ARG A 202 -20.55 2.48 -1.57
N LEU A 203 -20.82 1.26 -2.04
CA LEU A 203 -20.37 0.82 -3.35
C LEU A 203 -20.95 1.70 -4.48
N PRO A 204 -20.18 1.96 -5.55
CA PRO A 204 -20.65 2.74 -6.69
C PRO A 204 -21.79 2.05 -7.47
N LYS A 205 -21.88 0.72 -7.35
CA LYS A 205 -22.95 -0.12 -7.89
C LYS A 205 -23.23 -1.27 -6.91
N PRO A 206 -24.46 -1.81 -6.86
CA PRO A 206 -24.77 -2.97 -6.02
C PRO A 206 -24.09 -4.24 -6.55
N ILE A 207 -23.98 -5.26 -5.71
CA ILE A 207 -23.60 -6.62 -6.11
C ILE A 207 -24.92 -7.35 -6.42
N ASP A 208 -25.11 -7.76 -7.68
CA ASP A 208 -26.36 -8.32 -8.19
C ASP A 208 -26.02 -9.48 -9.14
N LEU A 209 -26.15 -10.69 -8.62
CA LEU A 209 -25.80 -11.91 -9.34
C LEU A 209 -26.78 -12.21 -10.49
N MET A 210 -27.99 -11.63 -10.46
CA MET A 210 -29.02 -11.86 -11.46
C MET A 210 -28.95 -10.85 -12.61
N ASN A 211 -28.28 -9.70 -12.41
CA ASN A 211 -28.15 -8.66 -13.44
C ASN A 211 -26.70 -8.21 -13.65
N SER A 212 -26.02 -8.90 -14.56
CA SER A 212 -24.63 -8.61 -14.95
C SER A 212 -24.39 -7.20 -15.52
N PHE A 213 -25.41 -6.50 -16.03
CA PHE A 213 -25.27 -5.12 -16.52
C PHE A 213 -25.26 -4.07 -15.39
N LYS A 214 -25.87 -4.40 -14.25
CA LYS A 214 -26.01 -3.48 -13.11
C LYS A 214 -25.03 -3.78 -11.97
N THR A 215 -24.45 -4.98 -11.95
CA THR A 215 -23.57 -5.37 -10.86
C THR A 215 -22.24 -4.60 -10.85
N LEU A 216 -21.63 -4.52 -9.67
CA LEU A 216 -20.31 -3.96 -9.45
C LEU A 216 -19.27 -4.65 -10.34
N LYS A 217 -18.64 -3.85 -11.19
CA LYS A 217 -17.46 -4.22 -11.96
C LYS A 217 -16.22 -3.59 -11.34
N ILE A 218 -15.20 -4.39 -11.10
CA ILE A 218 -13.85 -3.95 -10.78
C ILE A 218 -12.99 -4.10 -12.03
N ASP A 219 -12.26 -3.07 -12.43
CA ASP A 219 -11.41 -3.09 -13.63
C ASP A 219 -9.95 -3.48 -13.30
N ALA A 220 -9.49 -3.18 -12.08
CA ALA A 220 -8.16 -3.56 -11.59
C ALA A 220 -8.11 -3.68 -10.06
N ILE A 221 -7.13 -4.44 -9.59
CA ILE A 221 -6.84 -4.67 -8.18
C ILE A 221 -5.45 -4.09 -7.89
N PHE A 222 -5.35 -3.24 -6.87
CA PHE A 222 -4.09 -2.66 -6.42
C PHE A 222 -3.81 -3.06 -4.98
N VAL A 223 -2.71 -3.77 -4.77
CA VAL A 223 -2.17 -4.12 -3.46
C VAL A 223 -1.12 -3.06 -3.10
N PHE A 224 -1.54 -2.03 -2.37
CA PHE A 224 -0.68 -0.90 -1.98
C PHE A 224 0.28 -1.29 -0.84
N ASN A 225 -0.17 -2.15 0.06
CA ASN A 225 0.58 -2.60 1.23
C ASN A 225 0.01 -3.95 1.73
N ASN A 226 0.52 -4.47 2.84
CA ASN A 226 -0.02 -5.65 3.50
C ASN A 226 -1.38 -5.32 4.09
N PRO A 227 -2.44 -6.08 3.77
CA PRO A 227 -3.73 -5.91 4.42
C PRO A 227 -3.67 -6.33 5.88
N ARG A 228 -4.70 -5.97 6.65
CA ARG A 228 -4.85 -6.41 8.05
C ARG A 228 -5.67 -7.71 8.14
N ASP A 229 -6.71 -7.80 7.34
CA ASP A 229 -7.59 -8.98 7.25
C ASP A 229 -7.23 -9.83 6.02
N TRP A 230 -6.13 -10.58 6.09
CA TRP A 230 -5.62 -11.33 4.93
C TRP A 230 -6.63 -12.35 4.39
N ALA A 231 -7.53 -12.85 5.24
CA ALA A 231 -8.53 -13.82 4.85
C ALA A 231 -9.57 -13.18 3.92
N LEU A 232 -10.19 -12.08 4.35
CA LEU A 232 -11.14 -11.32 3.53
C LEU A 232 -10.48 -10.82 2.24
N ASP A 233 -9.32 -10.15 2.36
CA ASP A 233 -8.62 -9.58 1.21
C ASP A 233 -8.25 -10.66 0.19
N SER A 234 -7.79 -11.84 0.63
CA SER A 234 -7.45 -12.94 -0.28
C SER A 234 -8.68 -13.56 -0.93
N GLN A 235 -9.79 -13.71 -0.19
CA GLN A 235 -11.06 -14.20 -0.73
C GLN A 235 -11.56 -13.28 -1.85
N VAL A 236 -11.68 -11.97 -1.58
CA VAL A 236 -12.19 -10.99 -2.54
C VAL A 236 -11.29 -10.91 -3.77
N ILE A 237 -9.96 -10.90 -3.59
CA ILE A 237 -9.02 -10.91 -4.71
C ILE A 237 -9.20 -12.17 -5.55
N LEU A 238 -9.28 -13.35 -4.93
CA LEU A 238 -9.44 -14.61 -5.66
C LEU A 238 -10.75 -14.64 -6.45
N ASP A 239 -11.86 -14.22 -5.85
CA ASP A 239 -13.17 -14.17 -6.52
C ASP A 239 -13.14 -13.28 -7.75
N LEU A 240 -12.47 -12.13 -7.67
CA LEU A 240 -12.28 -11.24 -8.80
C LEU A 240 -11.37 -11.86 -9.89
N LEU A 241 -10.30 -12.54 -9.51
CA LEU A 241 -9.40 -13.21 -10.47
C LEU A 241 -10.03 -14.45 -11.13
N MET A 242 -11.12 -14.98 -10.56
CA MET A 242 -11.94 -16.04 -11.17
C MET A 242 -13.19 -15.49 -11.88
N SER A 243 -13.48 -14.19 -11.74
CA SER A 243 -14.71 -13.61 -12.25
C SER A 243 -14.76 -13.55 -13.78
N ARG A 244 -15.92 -13.25 -14.34
CA ARG A 244 -16.07 -12.80 -15.73
C ARG A 244 -16.00 -11.28 -15.78
N LYS A 245 -15.06 -10.74 -16.55
CA LYS A 245 -14.87 -9.28 -16.79
C LYS A 245 -14.74 -8.42 -15.53
N GLY A 246 -14.36 -8.99 -14.38
CA GLY A 246 -14.32 -8.27 -13.10
C GLY A 246 -15.67 -8.04 -12.44
N LEU A 247 -16.73 -8.74 -12.88
CA LEU A 247 -18.06 -8.68 -12.28
C LEU A 247 -18.08 -9.56 -11.03
N LEU A 248 -18.12 -8.93 -9.86
CA LEU A 248 -18.03 -9.65 -8.60
C LEU A 248 -19.20 -10.60 -8.42
N GLY A 249 -18.89 -11.87 -8.08
CA GLY A 249 -19.88 -12.93 -7.88
C GLY A 249 -20.29 -13.68 -9.15
N ILE A 250 -19.79 -13.29 -10.33
CA ILE A 250 -20.01 -14.03 -11.59
C ILE A 250 -18.71 -14.73 -11.97
N VAL A 251 -18.67 -16.06 -11.87
CA VAL A 251 -17.48 -16.87 -12.22
C VAL A 251 -17.38 -17.05 -13.73
N SER A 252 -16.17 -16.96 -14.27
CA SER A 252 -15.90 -17.19 -15.69
C SER A 252 -16.07 -18.68 -16.07
N GLU A 253 -16.83 -18.93 -17.13
CA GLU A 253 -17.02 -20.27 -17.72
C GLU A 253 -15.75 -20.81 -18.40
N LYS A 254 -14.77 -19.94 -18.68
CA LYS A 254 -13.48 -20.36 -19.25
C LYS A 254 -12.57 -21.00 -18.21
N ASN A 255 -12.79 -20.75 -16.92
CA ASN A 255 -11.90 -21.22 -15.86
C ASN A 255 -11.77 -22.74 -15.86
N GLY A 256 -10.54 -23.25 -15.91
CA GLY A 256 -10.25 -24.69 -15.93
C GLY A 256 -10.45 -25.36 -17.29
N ASN A 257 -10.84 -24.62 -18.33
CA ASN A 257 -11.00 -25.18 -19.67
C ASN A 257 -9.64 -25.20 -20.40
N SER A 258 -9.08 -26.39 -20.56
CA SER A 258 -7.78 -26.65 -21.21
C SER A 258 -7.73 -26.30 -22.70
N SER A 259 -8.87 -25.99 -23.33
CA SER A 259 -8.92 -25.52 -24.73
C SER A 259 -8.46 -24.07 -24.87
N PHE A 260 -8.36 -23.32 -23.77
CA PHE A 260 -7.88 -21.94 -23.74
C PHE A 260 -6.47 -21.85 -23.15
N PRO A 261 -5.67 -20.80 -23.49
CA PRO A 261 -4.40 -20.53 -22.83
C PRO A 261 -4.52 -20.52 -21.31
N ASN A 262 -3.49 -20.98 -20.61
CA ASN A 262 -3.47 -21.03 -19.14
C ASN A 262 -4.70 -21.75 -18.54
N ASN A 263 -5.21 -22.79 -19.21
CA ASN A 263 -6.44 -23.50 -18.85
C ASN A 263 -7.65 -22.55 -18.66
N GLY A 264 -7.70 -21.47 -19.44
CA GLY A 264 -8.76 -20.46 -19.41
C GLY A 264 -8.78 -19.56 -18.17
N TRP A 265 -7.83 -19.74 -17.25
CA TRP A 265 -7.63 -18.84 -16.12
C TRP A 265 -7.12 -17.48 -16.59
N GLN A 266 -7.78 -16.42 -16.12
CA GLN A 266 -7.55 -15.03 -16.53
C GLN A 266 -7.77 -14.76 -18.03
N GLN A 267 -8.57 -15.58 -18.74
CA GLN A 267 -8.85 -15.44 -20.18
C GLN A 267 -10.23 -14.82 -20.49
N ASP A 268 -10.87 -14.16 -19.52
CA ASP A 268 -12.21 -13.56 -19.65
C ASP A 268 -12.26 -12.11 -19.14
N GLU A 269 -11.21 -11.35 -19.45
CA GLU A 269 -11.05 -9.93 -19.09
C GLU A 269 -11.14 -9.67 -17.57
N GLN A 270 -10.59 -10.59 -16.77
CA GLN A 270 -10.47 -10.41 -15.33
C GLN A 270 -9.66 -9.15 -14.98
N PRO A 271 -9.87 -8.58 -13.78
CA PRO A 271 -9.17 -7.36 -13.38
C PRO A 271 -7.65 -7.57 -13.37
N LYS A 272 -6.91 -6.57 -13.87
CA LYS A 272 -5.44 -6.60 -13.75
C LYS A 272 -5.03 -6.49 -12.29
N LEU A 273 -4.03 -7.27 -11.88
CA LEU A 273 -3.52 -7.31 -10.52
C LEU A 273 -2.18 -6.59 -10.41
N PHE A 274 -2.13 -5.54 -9.59
CA PHE A 274 -0.96 -4.73 -9.33
C PHE A 274 -0.47 -4.92 -7.89
N PHE A 275 0.83 -5.19 -7.72
CA PHE A 275 1.50 -5.21 -6.43
C PHE A 275 2.49 -4.06 -6.34
N SER A 276 2.53 -3.37 -5.20
CA SER A 276 3.45 -2.27 -4.94
C SER A 276 4.87 -2.72 -4.55
N ASN A 277 5.04 -3.98 -4.12
CA ASN A 277 6.32 -4.57 -3.77
C ASN A 277 6.36 -6.07 -4.10
N SER A 278 7.56 -6.64 -4.05
CA SER A 278 7.81 -8.08 -4.24
C SER A 278 8.57 -8.73 -3.09
N ASP A 279 8.78 -7.99 -1.99
CA ASP A 279 9.65 -8.46 -0.92
C ASP A 279 9.01 -9.61 -0.19
N LEU A 280 9.69 -10.75 -0.19
CA LEU A 280 9.27 -11.88 0.61
C LEU A 280 9.52 -11.64 2.09
N VAL A 281 10.72 -11.15 2.43
CA VAL A 281 11.17 -10.90 3.80
C VAL A 281 11.68 -9.47 3.88
N TRP A 282 11.48 -8.84 5.03
CA TRP A 282 11.97 -7.49 5.34
C TRP A 282 12.49 -7.40 6.77
N ALA A 283 13.35 -6.42 7.04
CA ALA A 283 14.04 -6.25 8.31
C ALA A 283 13.07 -5.82 9.44
N ARG A 284 12.50 -6.81 10.12
CA ARG A 284 11.71 -6.67 11.35
C ARG A 284 12.32 -7.58 12.44
N PRO A 285 11.93 -7.42 13.73
CA PRO A 285 12.40 -8.31 14.79
C PRO A 285 12.07 -9.80 14.57
N HIS A 286 11.15 -10.12 13.65
CA HIS A 286 10.77 -11.47 13.25
C HIS A 286 10.56 -11.54 11.73
N ILE A 287 10.81 -12.70 11.13
CA ILE A 287 10.58 -12.94 9.69
C ILE A 287 9.08 -12.93 9.42
N THR A 288 8.65 -12.16 8.42
CA THR A 288 7.28 -12.17 7.91
C THR A 288 7.34 -12.41 6.41
N TYR A 289 6.46 -13.28 5.90
CA TYR A 289 6.42 -13.66 4.49
C TYR A 289 5.30 -12.89 3.77
N ARG A 290 5.65 -12.15 2.73
CA ARG A 290 4.70 -11.39 1.90
C ARG A 290 4.33 -12.14 0.62
N ASP A 291 3.13 -11.87 0.10
CA ASP A 291 2.59 -12.32 -1.20
C ASP A 291 2.39 -13.84 -1.40
N TRP A 292 3.07 -14.69 -0.63
CA TRP A 292 3.03 -16.15 -0.80
C TRP A 292 1.68 -16.76 -0.53
N HIS A 293 0.90 -16.18 0.39
CA HIS A 293 -0.45 -16.67 0.65
C HIS A 293 -1.34 -16.51 -0.58
N LYS A 294 -1.26 -15.39 -1.31
CA LYS A 294 -2.07 -15.17 -2.53
C LYS A 294 -1.62 -16.07 -3.67
N ALA A 295 -0.31 -16.20 -3.90
CA ALA A 295 0.23 -17.11 -4.92
C ALA A 295 -0.05 -18.58 -4.58
N GLY A 296 0.03 -18.96 -3.30
CA GLY A 296 -0.25 -20.31 -2.83
C GLY A 296 -1.73 -20.68 -2.94
N ILE A 297 -2.64 -19.78 -2.54
CA ILE A 297 -4.09 -19.95 -2.72
C ILE A 297 -4.42 -20.07 -4.20
N TRP A 298 -3.86 -19.20 -5.05
CA TRP A 298 -4.04 -19.28 -6.49
C TRP A 298 -3.57 -20.62 -7.05
N ASN A 299 -2.35 -21.04 -6.72
CA ASN A 299 -1.76 -22.29 -7.18
C ASN A 299 -2.63 -23.49 -6.76
N ALA A 300 -3.09 -23.53 -5.50
CA ALA A 300 -3.97 -24.57 -4.99
C ALA A 300 -5.34 -24.58 -5.68
N LYS A 301 -5.90 -23.40 -6.01
CA LYS A 301 -7.20 -23.28 -6.66
C LYS A 301 -7.16 -23.66 -8.15
N THR A 302 -6.06 -23.38 -8.82
CA THR A 302 -5.95 -23.42 -10.29
C THR A 302 -5.10 -24.57 -10.81
N ASP A 303 -4.60 -25.43 -9.92
CA ASP A 303 -3.66 -26.52 -10.23
C ASP A 303 -2.41 -26.03 -10.97
N GLY A 304 -1.80 -24.96 -10.44
CA GLY A 304 -0.55 -24.43 -10.96
C GLY A 304 -0.65 -23.50 -12.17
N ALA A 305 -1.83 -22.96 -12.47
CA ALA A 305 -1.96 -21.95 -13.53
C ALA A 305 -1.13 -20.69 -13.23
N VAL A 306 -0.63 -20.04 -14.27
CA VAL A 306 0.16 -18.81 -14.12
C VAL A 306 -0.73 -17.67 -13.64
N LEU A 307 -0.35 -17.01 -12.54
CA LEU A 307 -0.99 -15.79 -12.07
C LEU A 307 -0.39 -14.56 -12.77
N GLU A 308 -1.14 -14.01 -13.72
CA GLU A 308 -0.82 -12.74 -14.36
C GLU A 308 -0.94 -11.58 -13.38
N ARG A 309 0.17 -10.86 -13.20
CA ARG A 309 0.29 -9.74 -12.28
C ARG A 309 1.37 -8.77 -12.74
N ILE A 310 1.22 -7.51 -12.35
CA ILE A 310 2.20 -6.45 -12.56
C ILE A 310 2.75 -6.09 -11.19
N VAL A 311 4.08 -6.10 -11.06
CA VAL A 311 4.74 -5.92 -9.78
C VAL A 311 5.68 -4.72 -9.85
N PHE A 312 5.47 -3.77 -8.96
CA PHE A 312 6.33 -2.65 -8.66
C PHE A 312 7.17 -2.94 -7.41
N GLY A 313 7.97 -1.97 -7.00
CA GLY A 313 8.92 -2.09 -5.92
C GLY A 313 10.27 -2.64 -6.41
N LYS A 314 11.30 -2.46 -5.60
CA LYS A 314 12.62 -3.07 -5.84
C LYS A 314 12.46 -4.61 -5.92
N PRO A 315 13.20 -5.31 -6.80
CA PRO A 315 14.26 -4.81 -7.68
C PRO A 315 13.78 -4.40 -9.09
N ARG A 316 12.49 -4.06 -9.28
CA ARG A 316 11.90 -3.86 -10.61
C ARG A 316 12.42 -2.58 -11.29
N ALA A 317 12.79 -2.69 -12.57
CA ALA A 317 13.30 -1.59 -13.37
C ALA A 317 12.37 -0.37 -13.36
N ALA A 318 11.06 -0.58 -13.54
CA ALA A 318 10.06 0.48 -13.51
C ALA A 318 10.10 1.33 -12.22
N THR A 319 10.43 0.73 -11.08
CA THR A 319 10.57 1.45 -9.80
C THR A 319 11.86 2.26 -9.74
N PHE A 320 12.97 1.73 -10.25
CA PHE A 320 14.23 2.48 -10.34
C PHE A 320 14.13 3.64 -11.34
N GLU A 321 13.49 3.44 -12.49
CA GLU A 321 13.23 4.51 -13.46
C GLU A 321 12.36 5.62 -12.87
N TYR A 322 11.35 5.27 -12.06
CA TYR A 322 10.57 6.26 -11.31
C TYR A 322 11.46 7.04 -10.34
N ALA A 323 12.26 6.32 -9.55
CA ALA A 323 13.13 6.91 -8.54
C ALA A 323 14.20 7.83 -9.15
N GLU A 324 14.76 7.46 -10.30
CA GLU A 324 15.71 8.28 -11.05
C GLU A 324 15.06 9.59 -11.53
N ARG A 325 13.86 9.53 -12.10
CA ARG A 325 13.10 10.75 -12.48
C ARG A 325 12.84 11.64 -11.26
N ALA A 326 12.45 11.05 -10.13
CA ALA A 326 12.20 11.78 -8.89
C ALA A 326 13.49 12.45 -8.37
N LEU A 327 14.60 11.71 -8.32
CA LEU A 327 15.92 12.20 -7.90
C LEU A 327 16.42 13.34 -8.80
N ASN A 328 16.26 13.21 -10.12
CA ASN A 328 16.65 14.28 -11.05
C ASN A 328 15.80 15.54 -10.87
N LYS A 329 14.49 15.40 -10.63
CA LYS A 329 13.61 16.52 -10.31
C LYS A 329 13.99 17.18 -8.98
N HIS A 330 14.26 16.39 -7.94
CA HIS A 330 14.71 16.88 -6.64
C HIS A 330 16.04 17.61 -6.73
N ARG A 331 17.04 17.01 -7.39
CA ARG A 331 18.32 17.64 -7.69
C ARG A 331 18.13 18.97 -8.42
N ALA A 332 17.30 19.03 -9.45
CA ALA A 332 17.04 20.28 -10.16
C ALA A 332 16.45 21.35 -9.23
N GLN A 333 15.55 20.99 -8.31
CA GLN A 333 14.97 21.93 -7.35
C GLN A 333 16.00 22.46 -6.34
N MET A 334 16.92 21.61 -5.86
CA MET A 334 17.99 22.02 -4.93
C MET A 334 18.88 23.14 -5.49
N PHE A 335 19.15 23.14 -6.81
CA PHE A 335 20.08 24.08 -7.45
C PHE A 335 19.41 25.19 -8.30
N ARG A 336 18.06 25.22 -8.38
CA ARG A 336 17.34 26.27 -9.13
C ARG A 336 17.39 27.66 -8.44
N GLY A 337 17.73 27.74 -7.16
CA GLY A 337 17.89 29.00 -6.43
C GLY A 337 19.21 29.75 -6.66
N SER A 338 20.14 29.18 -7.43
CA SER A 338 21.53 29.68 -7.56
C SER A 338 21.75 30.57 -8.79
N GLY A 339 20.72 30.80 -9.60
CA GLY A 339 20.81 31.45 -10.92
C GLY A 339 20.44 32.93 -10.97
N HIS A 340 20.33 33.64 -9.84
CA HIS A 340 20.14 35.10 -9.80
C HIS A 340 21.30 35.76 -9.05
N ILE A 341 22.46 35.81 -9.71
CA ILE A 341 23.48 36.83 -9.43
C ILE A 341 23.25 37.92 -10.48
N GLY A 342 22.95 39.12 -10.00
CA GLY A 342 22.45 40.23 -10.79
C GLY A 342 23.36 40.62 -11.94
N GLY A 343 22.77 40.75 -13.13
CA GLY A 343 23.25 41.67 -14.14
C GLY A 343 22.86 43.09 -13.71
N LYS A 344 23.78 43.78 -13.04
CA LYS A 344 23.91 45.22 -13.23
C LYS A 344 24.90 45.37 -14.37
N ASP A 345 24.42 45.89 -15.50
CA ASP A 345 25.13 46.88 -16.31
C ASP A 345 24.09 47.89 -16.81
#